data_AF-A0A3D4NUG7-F1
#
_entry.id   AF-A0A3D4NUG7-F1
#
_cell.length_a   1.000
_cell.length_b   1.000
_cell.length_c   1.000
_cell.angle_alpha   90.00
_cell.angle_beta   90.00
_cell.angle_gamma   90.00
#
_symmetry.space_group_name_H-M   'P 1'
#
loop_
_entity.id
_entity.type
_entity.pdbx_description
1 polymer ?
#
loop_
_entity_poly.entity_id
_entity_poly.type
_entity_poly.pdbx_seq_one_letter_code
_entity_poly.pdbx_strand_id
1 'polypeptide(L)'
;KTPTCLYMAMQFGIRAANYPLTEDDMERLQLPNALRAHQHKLFGLTIDPDRLTAIRNERKPNSRYASYAQCEFEVREVENLFRRENIAHINSTHFSVEEISAKILVEKGVERRFK
;
A
#
# COMPACT_ATOMS: atom_id res chain seq x y z
N LYS A 1 -5.51 -0.33 3.63
CA LYS A 1 -5.88 0.53 2.47
C LYS A 1 -7.24 1.20 2.71
N THR A 2 -8.39 0.58 2.39
CA THR A 2 -9.72 1.22 2.54
C THR A 2 -10.01 1.69 3.98
N PRO A 3 -9.75 0.89 5.04
CA PRO A 3 -9.98 1.35 6.41
C PRO A 3 -9.10 2.56 6.78
N THR A 4 -7.85 2.57 6.32
CA THR A 4 -6.91 3.69 6.49
C THR A 4 -7.41 4.97 5.83
N CYS A 5 -7.85 4.90 4.57
CA CYS A 5 -8.41 6.07 3.89
C CYS A 5 -9.66 6.61 4.60
N LEU A 6 -10.55 5.71 5.03
CA LEU A 6 -11.76 6.09 5.75
C LEU A 6 -11.43 6.73 7.10
N TYR A 7 -10.51 6.14 7.85
CA TYR A 7 -10.03 6.68 9.13
C TYR A 7 -9.41 8.08 8.97
N MET A 8 -8.54 8.26 7.97
CA MET A 8 -7.98 9.57 7.64
C MET A 8 -9.05 10.63 7.30
N ALA A 9 -10.08 10.23 6.56
CA ALA A 9 -11.19 11.11 6.22
C ALA A 9 -12.00 11.51 7.46
N MET A 10 -12.36 10.54 8.31
CA MET A 10 -13.20 10.77 9.47
C MET A 10 -12.47 11.51 10.60
N GLN A 11 -11.23 11.12 10.91
CA GLN A 11 -10.50 11.62 12.08
C GLN A 11 -9.65 12.85 11.81
N PHE A 12 -9.35 13.13 10.53
CA PHE A 12 -8.46 14.22 10.13
C PHE A 12 -9.01 15.12 9.01
N GLY A 13 -10.19 14.80 8.45
CA GLY A 13 -10.77 15.57 7.34
C GLY A 13 -10.01 15.42 6.02
N ILE A 14 -9.22 14.33 5.87
CA ILE A 14 -8.31 14.17 4.73
C ILE A 14 -8.96 13.34 3.62
N ARG A 15 -8.91 13.89 2.41
CA ARG A 15 -9.35 13.21 1.19
C ARG A 15 -8.23 12.31 0.67
N ALA A 16 -8.18 11.08 1.16
CA ALA A 16 -7.24 10.07 0.69
C ALA A 16 -7.81 9.25 -0.48
N ALA A 17 -6.95 8.84 -1.39
CA ALA A 17 -7.25 7.86 -2.44
C ALA A 17 -6.37 6.63 -2.25
N ASN A 18 -6.88 5.45 -2.59
CA ASN A 18 -6.08 4.22 -2.62
C ASN A 18 -5.98 3.71 -4.07
N TYR A 19 -4.76 3.39 -4.49
CA TYR A 19 -4.48 2.81 -5.81
C TYR A 19 -3.86 1.42 -5.61
N PRO A 20 -4.53 0.32 -6.02
CA PRO A 20 -3.97 -1.01 -5.94
C PRO A 20 -2.99 -1.27 -7.10
N LEU A 21 -1.88 -1.95 -6.80
CA LEU A 21 -1.07 -2.63 -7.81
C LEU A 21 -1.60 -4.06 -7.94
N THR A 22 -1.75 -4.53 -9.17
CA THR A 22 -2.37 -5.81 -9.52
C THR A 22 -1.32 -6.80 -10.03
N GLU A 23 -1.69 -8.09 -10.10
CA GLU A 23 -0.78 -9.14 -10.61
C GLU A 23 -0.33 -8.84 -12.05
N ASP A 24 -1.23 -8.31 -12.88
CA ASP A 24 -0.95 -7.96 -14.29
C ASP A 24 0.08 -6.83 -14.42
N ASP A 25 0.28 -6.01 -13.37
CA ASP A 25 1.28 -4.95 -13.37
C ASP A 25 2.71 -5.48 -13.15
N MET A 26 2.87 -6.70 -12.63
CA MET A 26 4.12 -7.18 -12.04
C MET A 26 5.22 -7.51 -13.06
N GLU A 27 4.86 -7.91 -14.28
CA GLU A 27 5.86 -8.24 -15.32
C GLU A 27 6.72 -7.03 -15.72
N ARG A 28 6.15 -5.83 -15.64
CA ARG A 28 6.82 -4.56 -15.94
C ARG A 28 6.37 -3.48 -14.98
N LEU A 29 6.53 -3.74 -13.68
CA LEU A 29 6.00 -2.86 -12.65
C LEU A 29 6.68 -1.49 -12.67
N GLN A 30 5.93 -0.50 -13.15
CA GLN A 30 6.32 0.89 -13.22
C GLN A 30 5.30 1.74 -12.49
N LEU A 31 5.68 2.96 -12.12
CA LEU A 31 4.74 3.91 -11.55
C LEU A 31 3.64 4.22 -12.58
N PRO A 32 2.36 3.92 -12.29
CA PRO A 32 1.27 4.17 -13.22
C PRO A 32 1.23 5.64 -13.65
N ASN A 33 0.99 5.90 -14.95
CA ASN A 33 1.03 7.25 -15.51
C ASN A 33 0.09 8.23 -14.78
N ALA A 34 -1.08 7.75 -14.34
CA ALA A 34 -2.04 8.53 -13.57
C ALA A 34 -1.49 9.01 -12.21
N LEU A 35 -0.46 8.35 -11.66
CA LEU A 35 0.15 8.69 -10.38
C LEU A 35 1.40 9.58 -10.51
N ARG A 36 2.03 9.63 -11.70
CA ARG A 36 3.29 10.37 -11.91
C ARG A 36 3.18 11.84 -11.53
N ALA A 37 2.11 12.53 -11.96
CA ALA A 37 1.86 13.94 -11.61
C ALA A 37 1.60 14.17 -10.10
N HIS A 38 1.40 13.10 -9.33
CA HIS A 38 1.06 13.15 -7.92
C HIS A 38 2.11 12.45 -7.03
N GLN A 39 3.31 12.15 -7.55
CA GLN A 39 4.36 11.41 -6.85
C GLN A 39 4.66 11.94 -5.44
N HIS A 40 4.73 13.26 -5.27
CA HIS A 40 4.96 13.90 -3.96
C HIS A 40 3.91 13.54 -2.90
N LYS A 41 2.67 13.21 -3.32
CA LYS A 41 1.56 12.80 -2.43
C LYS A 41 1.54 11.30 -2.14
N LEU A 42 2.30 10.49 -2.86
CA LEU A 42 2.22 9.04 -2.77
C LEU A 42 2.92 8.51 -1.52
N PHE A 43 2.27 7.57 -0.84
CA PHE A 43 2.86 6.81 0.25
C PHE A 43 2.55 5.32 0.02
N GLY A 44 3.57 4.48 0.07
CA GLY A 44 3.46 3.06 -0.21
C GLY A 44 3.04 2.25 1.03
N LEU A 45 2.22 1.23 0.82
CA LEU A 45 1.90 0.22 1.84
C LEU A 45 2.27 -1.15 1.27
N THR A 46 3.21 -1.82 1.93
CA THR A 46 3.61 -3.21 1.66
C THR A 46 3.15 -4.12 2.79
N ILE A 47 3.36 -5.42 2.63
CA ILE A 47 2.91 -6.47 3.56
C ILE A 47 3.91 -7.63 3.50
N ASP A 48 4.07 -8.35 4.60
CA ASP A 48 4.92 -9.54 4.61
C ASP A 48 4.36 -10.63 3.70
N PRO A 49 5.21 -11.32 2.92
CA PRO A 49 4.78 -12.39 2.01
C PRO A 49 4.00 -13.51 2.71
N ASP A 50 4.43 -13.92 3.91
CA ASP A 50 3.74 -14.96 4.70
C ASP A 50 2.33 -14.52 5.09
N ARG A 51 2.18 -13.27 5.52
CA ARG A 51 0.87 -12.73 5.90
C ARG A 51 -0.04 -12.59 4.68
N LEU A 52 0.49 -12.10 3.56
CA LEU A 52 -0.25 -12.02 2.31
C LEU A 52 -0.70 -13.40 1.84
N THR A 53 0.18 -14.40 1.91
CA THR A 53 -0.09 -15.80 1.59
C THR A 53 -1.23 -16.35 2.44
N ALA A 54 -1.20 -16.15 3.77
CA ALA A 54 -2.27 -16.58 4.67
C ALA A 54 -3.63 -15.97 4.31
N ILE A 55 -3.67 -14.63 4.13
CA ILE A 55 -4.91 -13.91 3.75
C ILE A 55 -5.45 -14.39 2.40
N ARG A 56 -4.57 -14.64 1.42
CA ARG A 56 -4.99 -15.12 0.10
C ARG A 56 -5.43 -16.58 0.11
N ASN A 57 -4.82 -17.43 0.94
CA ASN A 57 -5.26 -18.81 1.11
C ASN A 57 -6.66 -18.91 1.75
N GLU A 58 -7.01 -18.05 2.69
CA GLU A 58 -8.38 -17.97 3.24
C GLU A 58 -9.40 -17.60 2.15
N ARG A 59 -9.01 -16.79 1.16
CA ARG A 59 -9.90 -16.33 0.08
C ARG A 59 -10.00 -17.31 -1.08
N LYS A 60 -8.88 -17.90 -1.48
CA LYS A 60 -8.77 -18.81 -2.63
C LYS A 60 -7.62 -19.80 -2.42
N PRO A 61 -7.84 -20.86 -1.63
CA PRO A 61 -6.80 -21.83 -1.31
C PRO A 61 -6.35 -22.60 -2.56
N ASN A 62 -5.15 -23.20 -2.50
CA ASN A 62 -4.59 -24.05 -3.56
C ASN A 62 -4.49 -23.37 -4.94
N SER A 63 -4.20 -22.07 -4.96
CA SER A 63 -4.08 -21.29 -6.19
C SER A 63 -2.71 -20.61 -6.31
N ARG A 64 -2.25 -20.36 -7.54
CA ARG A 64 -1.03 -19.58 -7.79
C ARG A 64 -1.07 -18.23 -7.07
N TYR A 65 -2.21 -17.55 -7.14
CA TYR A 65 -2.49 -16.27 -6.46
C TYR A 65 -2.16 -16.31 -4.95
N ALA A 66 -2.45 -17.43 -4.28
CA ALA A 66 -2.22 -17.63 -2.85
C ALA A 66 -0.91 -18.37 -2.53
N SER A 67 -0.05 -18.64 -3.52
CA SER A 67 1.23 -19.29 -3.28
C SER A 67 2.24 -18.32 -2.67
N TYR A 68 3.10 -18.84 -1.80
CA TYR A 68 4.17 -18.05 -1.19
C TYR A 68 5.07 -17.40 -2.25
N ALA A 69 5.49 -18.18 -3.25
CA ALA A 69 6.36 -17.69 -4.33
C ALA A 69 5.75 -16.51 -5.09
N GLN A 70 4.44 -16.54 -5.38
CA GLN A 70 3.75 -15.44 -6.02
C GLN A 70 3.65 -14.20 -5.11
N CYS A 71 3.31 -14.40 -3.83
CA CYS A 71 3.21 -13.31 -2.86
C CYS A 71 4.58 -12.65 -2.61
N GLU A 72 5.64 -13.44 -2.47
CA GLU A 72 7.02 -12.96 -2.28
C GLU A 72 7.51 -12.17 -3.49
N PHE A 73 7.27 -12.69 -4.70
CA PHE A 73 7.57 -11.98 -5.94
C PHE A 73 6.85 -10.62 -6.03
N GLU A 74 5.54 -10.59 -5.79
CA GLU A 74 4.75 -9.36 -5.85
C GLU A 74 5.22 -8.31 -4.83
N VAL A 75 5.41 -8.73 -3.57
CA VAL A 75 5.88 -7.84 -2.50
C VAL A 75 7.25 -7.25 -2.86
N ARG A 76 8.19 -8.08 -3.32
CA ARG A 76 9.52 -7.64 -3.73
C ARG A 76 9.47 -6.64 -4.87
N GLU A 77 8.65 -6.88 -5.90
CA GLU A 77 8.52 -5.96 -7.03
C GLU A 77 7.92 -4.62 -6.62
N VAL A 78 6.90 -4.63 -5.74
CA VAL A 78 6.30 -3.40 -5.20
C VAL A 78 7.31 -2.59 -4.38
N GLU A 79 8.09 -3.24 -3.52
CA GLU A 79 9.13 -2.56 -2.74
C GLU A 79 10.29 -2.05 -3.61
N ASN A 80 10.64 -2.80 -4.67
CA ASN A 80 11.57 -2.34 -5.69
C ASN A 80 11.05 -1.07 -6.38
N LEU A 81 9.76 -1.04 -6.77
CA LEU A 81 9.13 0.14 -7.35
C LEU A 81 9.23 1.33 -6.38
N PHE A 82 8.86 1.15 -5.12
CA PHE A 82 8.91 2.24 -4.14
C PHE A 82 10.32 2.79 -3.96
N ARG A 83 11.35 1.94 -3.89
CA ARG A 83 12.75 2.38 -3.82
C ARG A 83 13.20 3.12 -5.06
N ARG A 84 12.91 2.59 -6.27
CA ARG A 84 13.28 3.21 -7.56
C ARG A 84 12.66 4.59 -7.73
N GLU A 85 11.42 4.76 -7.28
CA GLU A 85 10.63 5.99 -7.42
C GLU A 85 10.73 6.92 -6.21
N ASN A 86 11.61 6.61 -5.24
CA ASN A 86 11.78 7.34 -3.98
C ASN A 86 10.44 7.60 -3.24
N ILE A 87 9.58 6.58 -3.19
CA ILE A 87 8.29 6.62 -2.50
C ILE A 87 8.48 6.10 -1.07
N ALA A 88 8.26 6.98 -0.09
CA ALA A 88 8.19 6.59 1.31
C ALA A 88 7.09 5.53 1.51
N HIS A 89 7.43 4.45 2.21
CA HIS A 89 6.53 3.32 2.39
C HIS A 89 6.77 2.63 3.73
N ILE A 90 5.79 1.86 4.17
CA ILE A 90 5.92 0.99 5.35
C ILE A 90 5.38 -0.39 5.05
N ASN A 91 5.94 -1.39 5.71
CA ASN A 91 5.32 -2.68 5.86
C ASN A 91 4.24 -2.59 6.93
N SER A 92 2.99 -2.85 6.55
CA SER A 92 1.82 -2.65 7.41
C SER A 92 1.29 -3.93 8.06
N THR A 93 2.02 -5.05 8.02
CA THR A 93 1.56 -6.36 8.54
C THR A 93 1.05 -6.28 9.98
N HIS A 94 1.81 -5.57 10.83
CA HIS A 94 1.57 -5.48 12.27
C HIS A 94 1.06 -4.12 12.74
N PHE A 95 0.76 -3.23 11.80
CA PHE A 95 0.31 -1.88 12.12
C PHE A 95 -1.21 -1.79 12.16
N SER A 96 -1.73 -1.09 13.17
CA SER A 96 -3.15 -0.73 13.22
C SER A 96 -3.49 0.33 12.17
N VAL A 97 -4.78 0.57 11.96
CA VAL A 97 -5.26 1.61 11.04
C VAL A 97 -4.79 2.99 11.50
N GLU A 98 -4.82 3.22 12.81
CA GLU A 98 -4.38 4.43 13.50
C GLU A 98 -2.88 4.67 13.28
N GLU A 99 -2.04 3.65 13.48
CA GLU A 99 -0.59 3.78 13.35
C GLU A 99 -0.16 3.98 11.89
N ILE A 100 -0.78 3.28 10.94
CA ILE A 100 -0.55 3.52 9.50
C ILE A 100 -0.89 4.98 9.17
N SER A 101 -2.05 5.46 9.64
CA SER A 101 -2.51 6.82 9.36
C SER A 101 -1.55 7.85 9.96
N ALA A 102 -1.16 7.70 11.23
CA ALA A 102 -0.21 8.59 11.88
C ALA A 102 1.11 8.68 11.11
N LYS A 103 1.67 7.55 10.67
CA LYS A 103 2.90 7.52 9.85
C LYS A 103 2.74 8.25 8.53
N ILE A 104 1.63 8.03 7.81
CA ILE A 104 1.35 8.74 6.56
C ILE A 104 1.30 10.25 6.78
N LEU A 105 0.63 10.71 7.83
CA LEU A 105 0.46 12.13 8.12
C LEU A 105 1.77 12.83 8.45
N VAL A 106 2.59 12.18 9.29
CA VAL A 106 3.93 12.69 9.66
C VAL A 106 4.82 12.77 8.43
N GLU A 107 4.91 11.69 7.65
CA GLU A 107 5.77 11.63 6.46
C GLU A 107 5.35 12.64 5.38
N LYS A 108 4.05 12.86 5.21
CA LYS A 108 3.50 13.75 4.18
C LYS A 108 3.27 15.18 4.64
N GLY A 109 3.56 15.49 5.90
CA GLY A 109 3.32 16.82 6.47
C GLY A 109 1.87 17.26 6.31
N VAL A 110 0.91 16.32 6.34
CA VAL A 110 -0.50 16.65 6.12
C VAL A 110 -1.12 17.06 7.44
N GLU A 111 -1.39 18.35 7.57
CA GLU A 111 -2.08 18.89 8.73
C GLU A 111 -3.57 18.53 8.74
N ARG A 112 -4.10 18.44 9.95
CA ARG A 112 -5.50 18.13 10.23
C ARG A 112 -6.40 19.23 9.65
N ARG A 113 -7.40 18.84 8.86
CA ARG A 113 -8.34 19.77 8.19
C ARG A 113 -9.73 19.67 8.81
N PHE A 114 -9.88 20.06 10.08
CA PHE A 114 -11.21 20.41 10.58
C PHE A 114 -11.42 21.90 10.37
N LYS A 115 -12.54 22.24 9.73
CA LYS A 115 -13.17 23.56 9.83
C LYS A 115 -14.22 23.48 10.92
#